data_AF-A0A7V9T0G8-F1
#
_entry.id   AF-A0A7V9T0G8-F1
#
_cell.length_a   1.000
_cell.length_b   1.000
_cell.length_c   1.000
_cell.angle_alpha   90.00
_cell.angle_beta   90.00
_cell.angle_gamma   90.00
#
_symmetry.space_group_name_H-M   'P 1'
#
loop_
_entity.id
_entity.type
_entity.pdbx_description
1 polymer ?
#
loop_
_entity_poly.entity_id
_entity_poly.type
_entity_poly.pdbx_seq_one_letter_code
_entity_poly.pdbx_strand_id
1 'polypeptide(L)'
;PSTGSTATSRRPSRSPPPTLLARIGWNSVRLLLSWSRVEPEPGRYDAAYLDEVAAAVDLLAARGIYTLADLHQDAWGPTLAAPPGLRCEAGATPAFGWDGAPGWATLDGGASRCAAAGIRELSPAVLTAFDAFWDDAPGPRGVGIQTRYVRMLGHVAGRFATRSAAPSRLRRSRWPWTRRKASAAPRCSPANGCRPRSIGHPGRVLLRRPPALAGRLPVRSDPVDLAGVLW
;
A
#
# COMPACT_ATOMS: atom_id res chain seq x y z
N PRO A 1 -24.84 -18.88 -40.30
CA PRO A 1 -24.23 -17.63 -39.79
C PRO A 1 -25.07 -17.03 -38.65
N SER A 2 -24.68 -17.29 -37.41
CA SER A 2 -25.25 -16.64 -36.21
C SER A 2 -24.09 -16.23 -35.31
N THR A 3 -23.77 -14.93 -35.36
CA THR A 3 -22.72 -14.31 -34.55
C THR A 3 -23.21 -14.17 -33.11
N GLY A 4 -22.72 -15.04 -32.22
CA GLY A 4 -22.85 -14.87 -30.78
C GLY A 4 -21.84 -13.83 -30.29
N SER A 5 -22.33 -12.64 -29.93
CA SER A 5 -21.53 -11.63 -29.23
C SER A 5 -21.43 -12.04 -27.76
N THR A 6 -20.27 -12.54 -27.35
CA THR A 6 -19.91 -12.72 -25.94
C THR A 6 -19.73 -11.35 -25.30
N ALA A 7 -20.80 -10.83 -24.69
CA ALA A 7 -20.71 -9.69 -23.81
C ALA A 7 -19.88 -10.08 -22.58
N THR A 8 -18.62 -9.66 -22.53
CA THR A 8 -17.77 -9.75 -21.34
C THR A 8 -18.45 -8.97 -20.21
N SER A 9 -19.01 -9.68 -19.23
CA SER A 9 -19.55 -9.11 -18.00
C SER A 9 -18.43 -8.39 -17.23
N ARG A 10 -18.27 -7.09 -17.48
CA ARG A 10 -17.42 -6.23 -16.64
C ARG A 10 -18.21 -5.89 -15.39
N ARG A 11 -17.71 -6.36 -14.25
CA ARG A 11 -18.19 -5.92 -12.93
C ARG A 11 -18.16 -4.37 -12.88
N PRO A 12 -19.21 -3.72 -12.35
CA PRO A 12 -19.19 -2.28 -12.15
C PRO A 12 -18.07 -1.90 -11.17
N SER A 13 -17.27 -0.89 -11.55
CA SER A 13 -16.29 -0.25 -10.67
C SER A 13 -16.99 0.21 -9.39
N ARG A 14 -16.51 -0.26 -8.23
CA ARG A 14 -17.00 0.19 -6.91
C ARG A 14 -16.55 1.61 -6.56
N SER A 15 -15.52 2.12 -7.24
CA SER A 15 -15.01 3.48 -7.03
C SER A 15 -15.76 4.48 -7.92
N PRO A 16 -16.03 5.71 -7.41
CA PRO A 16 -16.63 6.76 -8.22
C PRO A 16 -15.73 7.07 -9.44
N PRO A 17 -16.31 7.27 -10.64
CA PRO A 17 -15.52 7.59 -11.81
C PRO A 17 -14.82 8.95 -11.60
N PRO A 18 -13.61 9.17 -12.12
CA PRO A 18 -12.89 10.44 -11.98
C PRO A 18 -13.66 11.67 -12.46
N THR A 19 -14.61 11.51 -13.38
CA THR A 19 -15.52 12.57 -13.81
C THR A 19 -16.47 13.03 -12.70
N LEU A 20 -16.96 12.11 -11.86
CA LEU A 20 -17.77 12.44 -10.69
C LEU A 20 -16.95 13.21 -9.66
N LEU A 21 -15.71 12.76 -9.39
CA LEU A 21 -14.80 13.41 -8.44
C LEU A 21 -14.52 14.87 -8.81
N ALA A 22 -14.19 15.12 -10.08
CA ALA A 22 -13.97 16.48 -10.57
C ALA A 22 -15.25 17.33 -10.47
N ARG A 23 -16.42 16.75 -10.78
CA ARG A 23 -17.70 17.45 -10.73
C ARG A 23 -18.09 17.90 -9.32
N ILE A 24 -17.74 17.14 -8.29
CA ILE A 24 -17.99 17.51 -6.88
C ILE A 24 -16.88 18.40 -6.28
N GLY A 25 -15.95 18.88 -7.12
CA GLY A 25 -14.90 19.82 -6.71
C GLY A 25 -13.69 19.17 -6.02
N TRP A 26 -13.60 17.84 -5.98
CA TRP A 26 -12.43 17.17 -5.41
C TRP A 26 -11.24 17.32 -6.36
N ASN A 27 -10.11 17.74 -5.80
CA ASN A 27 -8.86 17.93 -6.54
C ASN A 27 -7.77 16.93 -6.11
N SER A 28 -8.03 15.99 -5.21
CA SER A 28 -7.05 14.98 -4.82
C SER A 28 -7.70 13.65 -4.47
N VAL A 29 -6.94 12.57 -4.65
CA VAL A 29 -7.30 11.19 -4.29
C VAL A 29 -6.12 10.53 -3.58
N ARG A 30 -6.40 9.90 -2.43
CA ARG A 30 -5.51 8.90 -1.81
C ARG A 30 -5.75 7.56 -2.52
N LEU A 31 -4.77 7.12 -3.31
CA LEU A 31 -4.82 5.87 -4.06
C LEU A 31 -4.06 4.81 -3.26
N LEU A 32 -4.80 3.83 -2.76
CA LEU A 32 -4.24 2.73 -1.98
C LEU A 32 -3.53 1.75 -2.93
N LEU A 33 -2.31 1.39 -2.57
CA LEU A 33 -1.49 0.35 -3.16
C LEU A 33 -1.16 -0.64 -2.05
N SER A 34 -0.99 -1.92 -2.38
CA SER A 34 -0.56 -2.92 -1.40
C SER A 34 0.83 -3.43 -1.70
N TRP A 35 1.71 -3.56 -0.69
CA TRP A 35 3.05 -4.14 -0.88
C TRP A 35 2.96 -5.54 -1.49
N SER A 36 1.98 -6.32 -1.06
CA SER A 36 1.70 -7.67 -1.56
C SER A 36 1.44 -7.73 -3.06
N ARG A 37 0.89 -6.65 -3.65
CA ARG A 37 0.66 -6.53 -5.09
C ARG A 37 1.84 -5.92 -5.83
N VAL A 38 2.61 -5.02 -5.19
CA VAL A 38 3.82 -4.45 -5.79
C VAL A 38 4.94 -5.47 -5.87
N GLU A 39 5.16 -6.27 -4.82
CA GLU A 39 6.25 -7.25 -4.71
C GLU A 39 5.67 -8.61 -4.28
N PRO A 40 4.94 -9.32 -5.18
CA PRO A 40 4.27 -10.58 -4.85
C PRO A 40 5.24 -11.71 -4.49
N GLU A 41 6.47 -11.65 -5.02
CA GLU A 41 7.56 -12.56 -4.68
C GLU A 41 8.80 -11.75 -4.25
N PRO A 42 9.67 -12.28 -3.38
CA PRO A 42 10.79 -11.52 -2.82
C PRO A 42 11.71 -10.94 -3.91
N GLY A 43 11.73 -9.62 -4.09
CA GLY A 43 12.54 -8.90 -5.07
C GLY A 43 12.05 -9.00 -6.52
N ARG A 44 10.83 -9.52 -6.77
CA ARG A 44 10.19 -9.47 -8.08
C ARG A 44 9.00 -8.52 -8.00
N TYR A 45 9.08 -7.44 -8.76
CA TYR A 45 8.04 -6.42 -8.80
C TYR A 45 7.04 -6.70 -9.92
N ASP A 46 5.75 -6.54 -9.63
CA ASP A 46 4.69 -6.73 -10.61
C ASP A 46 4.56 -5.50 -11.53
N ALA A 47 5.14 -5.61 -12.73
CA ALA A 47 5.08 -4.53 -13.71
C ALA A 47 3.66 -4.26 -14.21
N ALA A 48 2.84 -5.30 -14.36
CA ALA A 48 1.47 -5.17 -14.87
C ALA A 48 0.59 -4.43 -13.86
N TYR A 49 0.68 -4.79 -12.57
CA TYR A 49 0.00 -4.04 -11.51
C TYR A 49 0.43 -2.57 -11.50
N LEU A 50 1.74 -2.30 -11.63
CA LEU A 50 2.23 -0.92 -11.65
C LEU A 50 1.85 -0.16 -12.94
N ASP A 51 1.55 -0.85 -14.05
CA ASP A 51 0.95 -0.29 -15.27
C ASP A 51 -0.51 0.13 -15.03
N GLU A 52 -1.30 -0.69 -14.33
CA GLU A 52 -2.67 -0.35 -13.92
C GLU A 52 -2.70 0.88 -13.02
N VAL A 53 -1.82 0.93 -12.00
CA VAL A 53 -1.67 2.10 -11.12
C VAL A 53 -1.30 3.35 -11.94
N ALA A 54 -0.41 3.23 -12.92
CA ALA A 54 -0.04 4.35 -13.76
C ALA A 54 -1.19 4.86 -14.63
N ALA A 55 -1.97 3.95 -15.23
CA ALA A 55 -3.16 4.32 -15.99
C ALA A 55 -4.19 5.05 -15.12
N ALA A 56 -4.41 4.60 -13.88
CA ALA A 56 -5.26 5.28 -12.91
C ALA A 56 -4.78 6.70 -12.60
N VAL A 57 -3.48 6.86 -12.32
CA VAL A 57 -2.84 8.15 -12.02
C VAL A 57 -2.91 9.11 -13.23
N ASP A 58 -2.76 8.60 -14.46
CA ASP A 58 -2.91 9.37 -15.69
C ASP A 58 -4.36 9.82 -15.93
N LEU A 59 -5.34 8.96 -15.65
CA LEU A 59 -6.76 9.28 -15.75
C LEU A 59 -7.20 10.39 -14.77
N LEU A 60 -6.66 10.34 -13.53
CA LEU A 60 -6.90 11.36 -12.50
C LEU A 60 -6.24 12.69 -12.87
N ALA A 61 -4.97 12.66 -13.30
CA ALA A 61 -4.25 13.86 -13.69
C ALA A 61 -4.88 14.57 -14.90
N ALA A 62 -5.40 13.81 -15.88
CA ALA A 62 -6.13 14.34 -17.03
C ALA A 62 -7.40 15.13 -16.63
N ARG A 63 -7.87 15.00 -15.38
CA ARG A 63 -9.02 15.71 -14.82
C ARG A 63 -8.63 16.73 -13.75
N GLY A 64 -7.35 17.07 -13.63
CA GLY A 64 -6.87 18.03 -12.63
C GLY A 64 -6.85 17.47 -11.20
N ILE A 65 -6.94 16.15 -11.03
CA ILE A 65 -6.97 15.49 -9.72
C ILE A 65 -5.55 15.01 -9.38
N TYR A 66 -5.03 15.45 -8.24
CA TYR A 66 -3.76 15.01 -7.68
C TYR A 66 -3.89 13.59 -7.11
N THR A 67 -2.83 12.80 -7.24
CA THR A 67 -2.79 11.46 -6.62
C THR A 67 -1.77 11.45 -5.50
N LEU A 68 -2.22 11.00 -4.33
CA LEU A 68 -1.42 10.60 -3.18
C LEU A 68 -1.31 9.07 -3.22
N ALA A 69 -0.17 8.53 -3.64
CA ALA A 69 0.08 7.10 -3.56
C ALA A 69 0.28 6.68 -2.11
N ASP A 70 -0.49 5.70 -1.65
CA ASP A 70 -0.53 5.22 -0.28
C ASP A 70 -0.22 3.73 -0.26
N LEU A 71 0.94 3.34 0.26
CA LEU A 71 1.22 1.93 0.52
C LEU A 71 0.44 1.53 1.78
N HIS A 72 -0.76 1.02 1.53
CA HIS A 72 -1.77 0.71 2.52
C HIS A 72 -1.46 -0.61 3.22
N GLN A 73 -1.87 -0.69 4.47
CA GLN A 73 -1.96 -1.93 5.21
C GLN A 73 -3.02 -1.78 6.30
N ASP A 74 -3.70 -2.88 6.56
CA ASP A 74 -4.55 -3.08 7.72
C ASP A 74 -4.10 -4.36 8.41
N ALA A 75 -3.86 -4.29 9.73
CA ALA A 75 -3.41 -5.44 10.53
C ALA A 75 -2.37 -6.32 9.81
N TRP A 76 -1.33 -5.66 9.27
CA TRP A 76 -0.19 -6.24 8.56
C TRP A 76 -0.45 -6.79 7.15
N GLY A 77 -1.36 -7.76 6.96
CA GLY A 77 -1.56 -8.35 5.63
C GLY A 77 -2.54 -9.53 5.53
N PRO A 78 -2.78 -10.04 4.31
CA PRO A 78 -3.81 -11.05 4.03
C PRO A 78 -3.54 -12.41 4.68
N THR A 79 -2.27 -12.78 4.87
CA THR A 79 -1.89 -14.13 5.31
C THR A 79 -2.01 -14.37 6.82
N LEU A 80 -2.37 -13.33 7.59
CA LEU A 80 -2.62 -13.44 9.03
C LEU A 80 -4.06 -13.84 9.40
N ALA A 81 -4.87 -14.20 8.40
CA ALA A 81 -6.18 -14.81 8.65
C ALA A 81 -6.06 -16.04 9.56
N ALA A 82 -6.91 -16.14 10.58
CA ALA A 82 -7.02 -17.33 11.39
C ALA A 82 -7.44 -18.54 10.52
N PRO A 83 -6.89 -19.75 10.77
CA PRO A 83 -7.33 -20.94 10.06
C PRO A 83 -8.81 -21.26 10.37
N PRO A 84 -9.52 -21.92 9.44
CA PRO A 84 -10.90 -22.33 9.67
C PRO A 84 -11.05 -23.15 10.95
N GLY A 85 -12.06 -22.82 11.75
CA GLY A 85 -12.36 -23.54 13.00
C GLY A 85 -11.52 -23.13 14.21
N LEU A 86 -10.56 -22.19 14.08
CA LEU A 86 -9.88 -21.62 15.24
C LEU A 86 -10.90 -21.02 16.21
N ARG A 87 -10.85 -21.46 17.47
CA ARG A 87 -11.64 -20.89 18.56
C ARG A 87 -10.72 -20.06 19.44
N CYS A 88 -11.14 -18.82 19.71
CA CYS A 88 -10.44 -17.92 20.61
C CYS A 88 -11.10 -17.94 22.00
N GLU A 89 -10.32 -17.58 23.01
CA GLU A 89 -10.83 -17.39 24.37
C GLU A 89 -11.87 -16.26 24.43
N ALA A 90 -12.65 -16.24 25.51
CA ALA A 90 -13.69 -15.24 25.71
C ALA A 90 -13.10 -13.82 25.62
N GLY A 91 -13.71 -12.96 24.80
CA GLY A 91 -13.24 -11.60 24.57
C GLY A 91 -12.21 -11.45 23.45
N ALA A 92 -11.79 -12.54 22.80
CA ALA A 92 -10.98 -12.50 21.59
C ALA A 92 -11.74 -13.07 20.38
N THR A 93 -11.39 -12.59 19.19
CA THR A 93 -12.02 -12.98 17.93
C THR A 93 -10.96 -13.52 16.96
N PRO A 94 -11.23 -14.61 16.21
CA PRO A 94 -10.33 -15.07 15.16
C PRO A 94 -10.05 -13.93 14.16
N ALA A 95 -8.77 -13.74 13.83
CA ALA A 95 -8.34 -12.67 12.93
C ALA A 95 -8.83 -12.93 11.50
N PHE A 96 -9.26 -11.87 10.82
CA PHE A 96 -9.45 -11.87 9.38
C PHE A 96 -8.13 -11.57 8.66
N GLY A 97 -8.01 -12.04 7.42
CA GLY A 97 -6.94 -11.59 6.52
C GLY A 97 -7.32 -10.22 5.95
N TRP A 98 -6.38 -9.28 6.01
CA TRP A 98 -6.55 -7.90 5.55
C TRP A 98 -5.66 -7.64 4.32
N ASP A 99 -5.09 -6.45 4.19
CA ASP A 99 -4.21 -6.07 3.09
C ASP A 99 -2.89 -5.48 3.61
N GLY A 100 -1.87 -5.47 2.76
CA GLY A 100 -0.58 -4.86 3.08
C GLY A 100 0.58 -5.73 2.64
N ALA A 101 1.30 -6.30 3.61
CA ALA A 101 2.51 -7.07 3.37
C ALA A 101 2.22 -8.43 2.68
N PRO A 102 3.08 -8.89 1.77
CA PRO A 102 2.97 -10.22 1.19
C PRO A 102 3.26 -11.32 2.23
N GLY A 103 2.78 -12.53 1.96
CA GLY A 103 3.01 -13.69 2.84
C GLY A 103 4.49 -13.99 3.07
N TRP A 104 5.34 -13.82 2.04
CA TRP A 104 6.78 -14.05 2.18
C TRP A 104 7.49 -13.07 3.12
N ALA A 105 6.88 -11.90 3.38
CA ALA A 105 7.38 -10.90 4.33
C ALA A 105 6.73 -11.02 5.71
N THR A 106 5.73 -11.90 5.88
CA THR A 106 4.95 -12.02 7.11
C THR A 106 5.60 -13.00 8.07
N LEU A 107 6.30 -12.46 9.07
CA LEU A 107 7.05 -13.24 10.05
C LEU A 107 6.35 -13.17 11.42
N ASP A 108 5.34 -14.02 11.63
CA ASP A 108 4.50 -14.03 12.84
C ASP A 108 4.98 -15.00 13.93
N GLY A 109 6.03 -15.79 13.65
CA GLY A 109 6.57 -16.78 14.59
C GLY A 109 5.58 -17.86 15.00
N GLY A 110 4.48 -18.05 14.26
CA GLY A 110 3.39 -18.95 14.65
C GLY A 110 2.55 -18.45 15.83
N ALA A 111 2.62 -17.15 16.16
CA ALA A 111 1.85 -16.56 17.24
C ALA A 111 0.32 -16.65 17.00
N SER A 112 -0.44 -16.53 18.09
CA SER A 112 -1.89 -16.64 18.05
C SER A 112 -2.52 -15.63 17.09
N ARG A 113 -3.49 -16.09 16.28
CA ARG A 113 -4.29 -15.28 15.37
C ARG A 113 -5.63 -14.88 15.99
N CYS A 114 -5.66 -14.73 17.31
CA CYS A 114 -6.82 -14.26 18.05
C CYS A 114 -6.64 -12.77 18.40
N ALA A 115 -7.46 -11.91 17.81
CA ALA A 115 -7.47 -10.48 18.07
C ALA A 115 -8.22 -10.17 19.38
N ALA A 116 -7.55 -9.52 20.32
CA ALA A 116 -8.14 -9.13 21.59
C ALA A 116 -9.17 -8.00 21.41
N ALA A 117 -10.29 -8.06 22.17
CA ALA A 117 -11.36 -7.07 22.17
C ALA A 117 -11.97 -6.79 20.78
N GLY A 118 -11.83 -7.71 19.82
CA GLY A 118 -12.25 -7.49 18.43
C GLY A 118 -11.39 -6.48 17.66
N ILE A 119 -10.28 -6.01 18.24
CA ILE A 119 -9.38 -5.02 17.62
C ILE A 119 -8.32 -5.77 16.81
N ARG A 120 -8.42 -5.70 15.48
CA ARG A 120 -7.58 -6.45 14.54
C ARG A 120 -6.07 -6.23 14.76
N GLU A 121 -5.66 -5.04 15.19
CA GLU A 121 -4.25 -4.69 15.46
C GLU A 121 -3.71 -5.36 16.74
N LEU A 122 -4.58 -5.84 17.63
CA LEU A 122 -4.20 -6.49 18.89
C LEU A 122 -4.12 -8.03 18.79
N SER A 123 -4.04 -8.57 17.58
CA SER A 123 -3.70 -9.97 17.36
C SER A 123 -2.20 -10.20 17.65
N PRO A 124 -1.81 -11.19 18.46
CA PRO A 124 -0.41 -11.51 18.72
C PRO A 124 0.40 -11.72 17.43
N ALA A 125 -0.15 -12.44 16.45
CA ALA A 125 0.50 -12.62 15.15
C ALA A 125 0.77 -11.30 14.41
N VAL A 126 -0.13 -10.33 14.51
CA VAL A 126 0.04 -9.00 13.90
C VAL A 126 1.15 -8.23 14.60
N LEU A 127 1.13 -8.21 15.93
CA LEU A 127 2.16 -7.55 16.73
C LEU A 127 3.55 -8.14 16.46
N THR A 128 3.67 -9.47 16.43
CA THR A 128 4.93 -10.17 16.12
C THR A 128 5.42 -9.87 14.70
N ALA A 129 4.53 -9.81 13.71
CA ALA A 129 4.91 -9.44 12.34
C ALA A 129 5.44 -8.00 12.24
N PHE A 130 4.84 -7.07 12.98
CA PHE A 130 5.35 -5.70 13.08
C PHE A 130 6.70 -5.63 13.78
N ASP A 131 6.90 -6.36 14.88
CA ASP A 131 8.19 -6.42 15.57
C ASP A 131 9.29 -6.94 14.63
N ALA A 132 9.02 -8.05 13.93
CA ALA A 132 9.95 -8.59 12.93
C ALA A 132 10.28 -7.58 11.82
N PHE A 133 9.32 -6.76 11.40
CA PHE A 133 9.57 -5.70 10.43
C PHE A 133 10.49 -4.61 10.97
N TRP A 134 10.25 -4.14 12.19
CA TRP A 134 11.06 -3.08 12.78
C TRP A 134 12.47 -3.52 13.15
N ASP A 135 12.65 -4.81 13.40
CA ASP A 135 13.95 -5.44 13.62
C ASP A 135 14.67 -5.80 12.31
N ASP A 136 14.06 -5.51 11.15
CA ASP A 136 14.53 -5.89 9.81
C ASP A 136 14.87 -7.39 9.72
N ALA A 137 14.03 -8.22 10.34
CA ALA A 137 14.24 -9.66 10.44
C ALA A 137 14.47 -10.29 9.06
N PRO A 138 15.38 -11.28 8.95
CA PRO A 138 15.77 -11.84 7.67
C PRO A 138 14.59 -12.61 7.05
N GLY A 139 14.13 -12.13 5.90
CA GLY A 139 13.18 -12.84 5.04
C GLY A 139 13.90 -13.80 4.07
N PRO A 140 13.22 -14.20 2.98
CA PRO A 140 13.80 -15.09 1.98
C PRO A 140 15.16 -14.59 1.46
N ARG A 141 16.11 -15.53 1.34
CA ARG A 141 17.52 -15.28 0.98
C ARG A 141 18.29 -14.41 1.98
N GLY A 142 17.85 -14.36 3.24
CA GLY A 142 18.55 -13.66 4.32
C GLY A 142 18.51 -12.13 4.22
N VAL A 143 17.67 -11.57 3.34
CA VAL A 143 17.51 -10.11 3.22
C VAL A 143 16.40 -9.66 4.15
N GLY A 144 16.69 -8.66 4.98
CA GLY A 144 15.72 -8.08 5.91
C GLY A 144 14.45 -7.58 5.23
N ILE A 145 13.29 -7.79 5.88
CA ILE A 145 11.98 -7.45 5.31
C ILE A 145 11.72 -5.94 5.23
N GLN A 146 12.26 -5.13 6.15
CA GLN A 146 12.22 -3.67 6.04
C GLN A 146 13.15 -3.17 4.93
N THR A 147 14.33 -3.80 4.78
CA THR A 147 15.23 -3.54 3.66
C THR A 147 14.53 -3.79 2.32
N ARG A 148 13.74 -4.87 2.19
CA ARG A 148 12.95 -5.13 0.97
C ARG A 148 11.85 -4.10 0.77
N TYR A 149 11.12 -3.76 1.82
CA TYR A 149 10.09 -2.71 1.74
C TYR A 149 10.66 -1.36 1.26
N VAL A 150 11.82 -0.94 1.77
CA VAL A 150 12.50 0.28 1.31
C VAL A 150 12.93 0.19 -0.15
N ARG A 151 13.42 -0.97 -0.61
CA ARG A 151 13.76 -1.20 -2.03
C ARG A 151 12.52 -1.14 -2.92
N MET A 152 11.42 -1.73 -2.48
CA MET A 152 10.12 -1.65 -3.15
C MET A 152 9.65 -0.20 -3.27
N LEU A 153 9.70 0.58 -2.18
CA LEU A 153 9.38 2.01 -2.22
C LEU A 153 10.25 2.77 -3.22
N GLY A 154 11.55 2.46 -3.27
CA GLY A 154 12.47 3.02 -4.26
C GLY A 154 12.09 2.67 -5.69
N HIS A 155 11.65 1.43 -5.93
CA HIS A 155 11.18 0.97 -7.23
C HIS A 155 9.90 1.71 -7.67
N VAL A 156 8.90 1.79 -6.80
CA VAL A 156 7.65 2.54 -7.05
C VAL A 156 7.96 4.01 -7.31
N ALA A 157 8.75 4.65 -6.44
CA ALA A 157 9.12 6.06 -6.61
C ALA A 157 9.86 6.31 -7.92
N GLY A 158 10.80 5.42 -8.30
CA GLY A 158 11.53 5.51 -9.56
C GLY A 158 10.61 5.46 -10.78
N ARG A 159 9.60 4.59 -10.74
CA ARG A 159 8.61 4.45 -11.82
C ARG A 159 7.77 5.70 -12.05
N PHE A 160 7.43 6.43 -10.99
CA PHE A 160 6.59 7.62 -11.07
C PHE A 160 7.38 8.95 -11.07
N ALA A 161 8.69 8.92 -10.85
CA ALA A 161 9.53 10.12 -10.85
C ALA A 161 9.56 10.81 -12.24
N THR A 162 9.58 10.05 -13.33
CA THR A 162 9.64 10.58 -14.71
C THR A 162 8.29 11.03 -15.26
N ARG A 163 7.19 10.70 -14.58
CA ARG A 163 5.82 11.14 -14.94
C ARG A 163 5.49 12.55 -14.44
N SER A 164 6.46 13.24 -13.83
CA SER A 164 6.40 14.65 -13.43
C SER A 164 6.94 15.55 -14.54
N ALA A 165 6.25 15.64 -15.67
CA ALA A 165 6.63 16.57 -16.75
C ALA A 165 5.74 17.82 -16.75
N ALA A 166 6.15 18.83 -15.97
CA ALA A 166 6.05 20.24 -16.34
C ALA A 166 7.11 21.04 -15.57
N PRO A 167 8.00 21.80 -16.23
CA PRO A 167 9.03 22.57 -15.55
C PRO A 167 8.43 23.86 -14.98
N SER A 168 8.15 23.89 -13.69
CA SER A 168 8.07 25.16 -12.97
C SER A 168 8.52 25.01 -11.52
N ARG A 169 9.69 25.58 -11.26
CA ARG A 169 10.19 26.12 -9.98
C ARG A 169 9.45 25.64 -8.72
N LEU A 170 9.56 24.36 -8.38
CA LEU A 170 9.55 23.95 -6.99
C LEU A 170 10.89 23.27 -6.74
N ARG A 171 11.66 23.86 -5.82
CA ARG A 171 12.92 23.32 -5.32
C ARG A 171 12.80 21.80 -5.19
N ARG A 172 13.78 21.08 -5.72
CA ARG A 172 14.14 19.75 -5.19
C ARG A 172 14.19 19.90 -3.67
N SER A 173 13.18 19.42 -2.97
CA SER A 173 13.31 19.19 -1.53
C SER A 173 14.38 18.12 -1.41
N ARG A 174 15.57 18.55 -1.00
CA ARG A 174 16.64 17.65 -0.55
C ARG A 174 16.02 16.67 0.43
N TRP A 175 16.10 15.39 0.09
CA TRP A 175 15.70 14.28 0.95
C TRP A 175 16.71 14.18 2.10
N PRO A 176 16.34 14.42 3.37
CA PRO A 176 17.32 14.41 4.45
C PRO A 176 17.35 13.03 5.09
N TRP A 177 17.76 11.98 4.38
CA TRP A 177 18.09 10.68 5.00
C TRP A 177 19.21 9.96 4.25
N THR A 178 20.33 10.63 4.04
CA THR A 178 21.61 9.93 3.92
C THR A 178 22.31 10.00 5.26
N ARG A 179 22.48 8.83 5.89
CA ARG A 179 23.31 8.53 7.08
C ARG A 179 22.86 9.15 8.41
N ARG A 180 22.03 8.42 9.16
CA ARG A 180 22.29 8.08 10.56
C ARG A 180 21.79 6.66 10.80
N LYS A 181 22.68 5.75 11.24
CA LYS A 181 22.23 4.52 11.88
C LYS A 181 21.46 4.95 13.12
N ALA A 182 20.14 4.90 13.09
CA ALA A 182 19.36 4.91 14.31
C ALA A 182 19.59 3.53 14.93
N SER A 183 20.47 3.43 15.93
CA SER A 183 20.52 2.23 16.77
C SER A 183 19.13 2.05 17.38
N ALA A 184 18.44 1.01 16.92
CA ALA A 184 17.07 0.67 17.30
C ALA A 184 17.04 -0.31 18.49
N ALA A 185 17.95 -0.14 19.46
CA ALA A 185 17.87 -0.91 20.71
C ALA A 185 16.68 -0.40 21.55
N PRO A 186 15.91 -1.29 22.19
CA PRO A 186 14.81 -0.88 23.07
C PRO A 186 15.34 -0.06 24.25
N ARG A 187 14.68 1.08 24.55
CA ARG A 187 14.94 1.82 25.79
C ARG A 187 14.24 1.09 26.93
N CYS A 188 14.91 0.11 27.51
CA CYS A 188 14.48 -0.49 28.76
C CYS A 188 15.14 0.30 29.90
N SER A 189 14.32 0.72 30.88
CA SER A 189 14.80 1.31 32.12
C SER A 189 14.42 0.38 33.27
N PRO A 190 15.31 0.15 34.26
CA PRO A 190 15.03 -0.74 35.39
C PRO A 190 13.76 -0.37 36.17
N ALA A 191 13.34 0.91 36.12
CA ALA A 191 12.20 1.42 36.87
C ALA A 191 10.84 1.28 36.17
N ASN A 192 10.80 1.11 34.84
CA ASN A 192 9.56 1.31 34.06
C ASN A 192 9.27 0.20 33.02
N GLY A 193 10.00 -0.92 33.04
CA GLY A 193 9.87 -1.96 32.03
C GLY A 193 10.23 -1.49 30.61
N CYS A 194 10.09 -2.37 29.61
CA CYS A 194 10.26 -2.01 28.21
C CYS A 194 8.91 -1.50 27.67
N ARG A 195 8.86 -0.26 27.18
CA ARG A 195 7.64 0.29 26.57
C ARG A 195 7.38 -0.40 25.22
N PRO A 196 6.13 -0.80 24.91
CA PRO A 196 5.78 -1.27 23.58
C PRO A 196 6.04 -0.16 22.55
N ARG A 197 6.62 -0.53 21.41
CA ARG A 197 6.86 0.40 20.31
C ARG A 197 5.51 0.80 19.71
N SER A 198 5.36 2.09 19.39
CA SER A 198 4.17 2.57 18.69
C SER A 198 4.07 1.93 17.31
N ILE A 199 2.89 1.38 16.98
CA ILE A 199 2.54 0.93 15.63
C ILE A 199 2.46 2.17 14.73
N GLY A 200 3.58 2.54 14.11
CA GLY A 200 3.66 3.67 13.17
C GLY A 200 3.53 3.17 11.73
N HIS A 201 2.76 3.87 10.89
CA HIS A 201 2.69 3.59 9.45
C HIS A 201 4.01 3.94 8.74
N PRO A 202 4.68 3.00 8.03
CA PRO A 202 5.79 3.32 7.15
C PRO A 202 5.28 3.74 5.75
N GLY A 203 4.56 4.85 5.65
CA GLY A 203 4.05 5.36 4.36
C GLY A 203 4.63 6.73 4.00
N ARG A 204 5.29 6.87 2.83
CA ARG A 204 5.63 8.18 2.25
C ARG A 204 4.72 8.50 1.07
N VAL A 205 4.33 9.77 1.01
CA VAL A 205 3.49 10.39 -0.01
C VAL A 205 4.27 10.65 -1.29
N LEU A 206 3.83 10.08 -2.41
CA LEU A 206 4.17 10.61 -3.73
C LEU A 206 3.02 11.51 -4.20
N LEU A 207 3.34 12.76 -4.53
CA LEU A 207 2.38 13.74 -5.03
C LEU A 207 2.64 14.00 -6.51
N ARG A 208 1.66 13.71 -7.38
CA ARG A 208 1.70 14.14 -8.78
C ARG A 208 0.85 15.39 -8.98
N ARG A 209 1.45 16.41 -9.61
CA ARG A 209 0.77 17.65 -10.03
C ARG A 209 0.14 17.45 -11.43
N PRO A 210 -1.12 17.84 -11.65
CA PRO A 210 -1.67 17.91 -13.01
C PRO A 210 -0.91 18.97 -13.82
N PRO A 211 -0.79 18.82 -15.15
CA PRO A 211 -0.26 19.88 -16.00
C PRO A 211 -1.11 21.16 -15.85
N ALA A 212 -0.48 22.32 -16.00
CA ALA A 212 -1.22 23.58 -16.09
C ALA A 212 -2.20 23.46 -17.27
N LEU A 213 -3.51 23.60 -16.99
CA LEU A 213 -4.54 23.53 -18.01
C LEU A 213 -4.39 24.72 -18.98
N ALA A 214 -3.74 24.49 -20.11
CA ALA A 214 -3.84 25.35 -21.29
C ALA A 214 -4.70 24.63 -22.32
N GLY A 215 -5.96 25.05 -22.44
CA GLY A 215 -6.86 24.64 -23.53
C GLY A 215 -7.63 23.33 -23.31
N ARG A 216 -8.92 23.37 -23.67
CA ARG A 216 -9.85 22.22 -23.64
C ARG A 216 -9.31 21.08 -24.51
N LEU A 217 -9.11 19.90 -23.92
CA LEU A 217 -8.80 18.66 -24.66
C LEU A 217 -10.09 17.88 -24.96
N PRO A 218 -10.19 17.23 -26.14
CA PRO A 218 -11.35 16.44 -26.51
C PRO A 218 -11.47 15.17 -25.66
N VAL A 219 -12.70 14.86 -25.25
CA VAL A 219 -13.04 13.74 -24.39
C VAL A 219 -12.97 12.43 -25.20
N ARG A 220 -12.03 11.54 -24.84
CA ARG A 220 -12.16 10.10 -25.11
C ARG A 220 -12.56 9.38 -23.83
N SER A 221 -13.65 8.63 -23.92
CA SER A 221 -14.32 7.93 -22.82
C SER A 221 -13.87 6.47 -22.75
N ASP A 222 -12.57 6.23 -22.59
CA ASP A 222 -12.07 4.88 -22.35
C ASP A 222 -12.15 4.58 -20.83
N PRO A 223 -12.95 3.59 -20.39
CA PRO A 223 -13.11 3.29 -18.98
C PRO A 223 -11.92 2.46 -18.48
N VAL A 224 -10.99 3.10 -17.76
CA VAL A 224 -9.99 2.42 -16.92
C VAL A 224 -10.64 2.11 -15.57
N ASP A 225 -10.56 0.86 -15.14
CA ASP A 225 -11.14 0.38 -13.88
C ASP A 225 -10.19 0.69 -12.71
N LEU A 226 -10.59 1.65 -11.86
CA LEU A 226 -9.84 1.99 -10.64
C LEU A 226 -9.97 0.90 -9.56
N ALA A 227 -10.87 -0.08 -9.72
CA ALA A 227 -11.06 -1.15 -8.74
C ALA A 227 -9.89 -2.13 -8.74
N GLY A 228 -9.21 -2.33 -9.88
CA GLY A 228 -8.03 -3.19 -9.97
C GLY A 228 -6.83 -2.68 -9.17
N VAL A 229 -6.86 -1.45 -8.67
CA VAL A 229 -5.76 -0.87 -7.86
C VAL A 229 -6.06 -0.93 -6.36
N LEU A 230 -7.33 -0.95 -5.96
CA LEU A 230 -7.80 -0.66 -4.60
C LEU A 230 -8.14 -1.89 -3.73
N TRP A 231 -7.85 -3.11 -4.19
CA TRP A 231 -8.17 -4.35 -3.46
C TRP A 231 -7.09 -5.41 -3.65
#